data_AF-A0A139D630-F1
#
_entry.id   AF-A0A139D630-F1
#
_cell.length_a   1.000
_cell.length_b   1.000
_cell.length_c   1.000
_cell.angle_alpha   90.00
_cell.angle_beta   90.00
_cell.angle_gamma   90.00
#
_symmetry.space_group_name_H-M   'P 1'
#
loop_
_entity.id
_entity.type
_entity.pdbx_description
1 polymer ?
#
loop_
_entity_poly.entity_id
_entity_poly.type
_entity_poly.pdbx_seq_one_letter_code
_entity_poly.pdbx_strand_id
1 'polypeptide(L)' 'SCLQRKYFELNSSIGNITIKAAYYKGELIKYSPEYEECRQIAAEKNMSLQQVYDLIKKEAAEKLLGQKSQK' A
#
# COMPACT_ATOMS: atom_id res chain seq x y z
N SER A 1 -10.17 -21.31 9.39
CA SER A 1 -10.35 -19.92 8.93
C SER A 1 -9.11 -19.48 8.19
N CYS A 2 -9.17 -19.39 6.86
CA CYS A 2 -8.00 -19.09 6.03
C CYS A 2 -7.69 -17.58 6.03
N LEU A 3 -6.40 -17.23 6.09
CA LEU A 3 -5.93 -15.86 5.90
C LEU A 3 -6.01 -15.52 4.41
N GLN A 4 -6.86 -14.56 4.04
CA GLN A 4 -6.97 -14.09 2.67
C GLN A 4 -5.90 -13.04 2.42
N ARG A 5 -5.13 -13.17 1.34
CA ARG A 5 -4.16 -12.16 0.93
C ARG A 5 -4.62 -11.60 -0.40
N LYS A 6 -4.72 -10.27 -0.48
CA LYS A 6 -5.04 -9.55 -1.70
C LYS A 6 -3.90 -8.60 -2.02
N TYR A 7 -3.67 -8.46 -3.31
CA TYR A 7 -2.69 -7.55 -3.86
C TYR A 7 -3.48 -6.50 -4.62
N PHE A 8 -3.18 -5.24 -4.39
CA PHE A 8 -3.79 -4.16 -5.13
C PHE A 8 -2.71 -3.16 -5.53
N GLU A 9 -2.87 -2.63 -6.73
CA GLU A 9 -2.01 -1.57 -7.24
C GLU A 9 -2.50 -0.24 -6.70
N LEU A 10 -1.62 0.42 -5.96
CA LEU A 10 -1.79 1.78 -5.49
C LEU A 10 -1.03 2.69 -6.47
N ASN A 11 -1.79 3.48 -7.22
CA ASN A 11 -1.22 4.59 -7.96
C ASN A 11 -0.94 5.73 -6.98
N SER A 12 0.32 5.84 -6.56
CA SER A 12 0.77 6.88 -5.66
C SER A 12 1.38 8.04 -6.45
N SER A 13 1.38 9.24 -5.86
CA SER A 13 1.92 10.45 -6.50
C SER A 13 3.40 10.32 -6.89
N ILE A 14 4.12 9.41 -6.24
CA ILE A 14 5.54 9.14 -6.48
C ILE A 14 5.79 7.92 -7.36
N GLY A 15 4.77 7.13 -7.69
CA GLY A 15 4.89 5.94 -8.53
C GLY A 15 3.78 4.93 -8.28
N ASN A 16 3.61 3.98 -9.20
CA ASN A 16 2.74 2.84 -8.98
C ASN A 16 3.43 1.85 -8.05
N ILE A 17 2.72 1.39 -7.01
CA ILE A 17 3.24 0.39 -6.10
C ILE A 17 2.18 -0.66 -5.74
N THR A 18 2.61 -1.89 -5.60
CA THR A 18 1.78 -3.00 -5.15
C THR A 18 1.70 -3.02 -3.63
N ILE A 19 0.49 -3.05 -3.10
CA ILE A 19 0.24 -3.22 -1.67
C ILE A 19 -0.27 -4.63 -1.40
N LYS A 20 0.41 -5.33 -0.49
CA LYS A 20 0.01 -6.64 0.02
C LYS A 20 -0.89 -6.44 1.22
N ALA A 21 -2.19 -6.67 1.08
CA ALA A 21 -3.15 -6.65 2.18
C ALA A 21 -3.54 -8.06 2.63
N ALA A 22 -3.43 -8.32 3.92
CA ALA A 22 -3.87 -9.53 4.58
C ALA A 22 -5.20 -9.26 5.30
N TYR A 23 -6.21 -10.02 4.90
CA TYR A 23 -7.56 -10.01 5.44
C TYR A 23 -7.81 -11.29 6.24
N TYR A 24 -8.40 -11.15 7.41
CA TYR A 24 -8.80 -12.27 8.24
C TYR A 24 -10.25 -12.04 8.67
N LYS A 25 -11.11 -13.03 8.41
CA LYS A 25 -12.55 -12.93 8.68
C LYS A 25 -13.22 -11.68 8.08
N GLY A 26 -12.71 -11.16 6.96
CA GLY A 26 -13.23 -9.96 6.31
C GLY A 26 -12.64 -8.64 6.79
N GLU A 27 -11.84 -8.65 7.86
CA GLU A 27 -11.15 -7.46 8.37
C GLU A 27 -9.73 -7.36 7.84
N LEU A 28 -9.32 -6.17 7.43
CA LEU A 28 -7.94 -5.88 7.07
C LEU A 28 -7.07 -5.92 8.33
N ILE A 29 -6.19 -6.91 8.41
CA ILE A 29 -5.29 -7.08 9.56
C ILE A 29 -3.96 -6.39 9.34
N LYS A 30 -3.43 -6.49 8.11
CA LYS A 30 -2.12 -5.93 7.78
C LYS A 30 -2.09 -5.52 6.33
N TYR A 31 -1.42 -4.42 6.03
CA TYR A 31 -1.01 -4.10 4.68
C TYR A 31 0.44 -3.69 4.67
N SER A 32 1.16 -3.99 3.59
CA SER A 32 2.55 -3.56 3.42
C SER A 32 2.83 -3.33 1.95
N PRO A 33 3.45 -2.19 1.59
CA PRO A 33 3.91 -1.96 0.23
C PRO A 33 5.07 -2.88 -0.14
N GLU A 34 5.22 -3.14 -1.44
CA GLU A 34 6.35 -3.87 -2.03
C GLU A 34 7.67 -3.14 -1.73
N TYR A 35 8.59 -3.79 -1.00
CA TYR A 35 9.84 -3.15 -0.60
C TYR A 35 10.73 -2.78 -1.80
N GLU A 36 10.79 -3.65 -2.80
CA GLU A 36 11.63 -3.45 -3.98
C GLU A 36 11.17 -2.24 -4.80
N GLU A 37 9.86 -2.09 -5.02
CA GLU A 37 9.29 -0.93 -5.71
C GLU A 37 9.49 0.36 -4.90
N CYS A 38 9.27 0.33 -3.57
CA CYS A 38 9.60 1.47 -2.70
C CYS A 38 11.07 1.89 -2.84
N ARG A 39 11.99 0.92 -2.89
CA ARG A 39 13.42 1.16 -3.02
C ARG A 39 13.79 1.74 -4.38
N GLN A 40 13.17 1.26 -5.45
CA GLN A 40 13.35 1.80 -6.80
C GLN A 40 12.86 3.24 -6.88
N ILE A 41 11.64 3.52 -6.42
CA ILE A 41 11.06 4.87 -6.42
C ILE A 41 11.93 5.82 -5.58
N ALA A 42 12.41 5.37 -4.42
CA ALA A 42 13.32 6.15 -3.59
C ALA A 42 14.60 6.55 -4.35
N ALA A 43 15.21 5.60 -5.08
CA ALA A 43 16.39 5.87 -5.89
C ALA A 43 16.09 6.80 -7.08
N GLU A 44 14.99 6.56 -7.81
CA GLU A 44 14.60 7.36 -8.98
C GLU A 44 14.23 8.81 -8.60
N LYS A 45 13.44 8.98 -7.53
CA LYS A 45 12.95 10.29 -7.06
C LYS A 45 13.95 11.00 -6.15
N ASN A 46 15.11 10.39 -5.86
CA ASN A 46 16.07 10.87 -4.87
C ASN A 46 15.41 11.15 -3.49
N MET A 47 14.49 10.28 -3.08
CA MET A 47 13.79 10.35 -1.80
C MET A 47 14.34 9.31 -0.82
N SER A 48 14.22 9.59 0.48
CA SER A 48 14.52 8.56 1.46
C SER A 48 13.46 7.45 1.43
N LEU A 49 13.89 6.20 1.63
CA LEU A 49 12.97 5.06 1.69
C LEU A 49 11.87 5.28 2.73
N GLN A 50 12.20 5.92 3.85
CA GLN A 50 11.26 6.27 4.90
C GLN A 50 10.15 7.21 4.40
N GLN A 51 10.49 8.28 3.67
CA GLN A 51 9.50 9.18 3.07
C GLN A 51 8.59 8.46 2.07
N VAL A 52 9.17 7.59 1.24
CA VAL A 52 8.40 6.78 0.29
C VAL A 52 7.40 5.89 1.02
N TYR A 53 7.84 5.19 2.07
CA TYR A 53 6.98 4.37 2.92
C TYR A 53 5.87 5.18 3.61
N ASP A 54 6.19 6.34 4.18
CA ASP A 54 5.19 7.19 4.86
C ASP A 54 4.14 7.71 3.88
N LEU A 55 4.56 8.16 2.70
CA LEU A 55 3.65 8.65 1.66
C LEU A 55 2.72 7.54 1.18
N ILE A 56 3.29 6.39 0.84
CA ILE A 56 2.54 5.23 0.34
C ILE A 56 1.61 4.67 1.42
N LYS A 57 2.03 4.61 2.68
CA LYS A 57 1.14 4.20 3.78
C LYS A 57 -0.04 5.14 3.93
N LYS A 58 0.19 6.45 3.83
CA LYS A 58 -0.88 7.45 3.90
C LYS A 58 -1.87 7.28 2.76
N GLU A 59 -1.38 7.20 1.52
CA GLU A 59 -2.22 7.01 0.33
C GLU A 59 -2.94 5.63 0.34
N ALA A 60 -2.26 4.58 0.79
CA ALA A 60 -2.86 3.26 0.96
C ALA A 60 -3.99 3.30 2.00
N ALA A 61 -3.78 3.99 3.13
CA ALA A 61 -4.82 4.17 4.14
C ALA A 61 -6.02 4.93 3.55
N GLU A 62 -5.81 5.98 2.78
CA GLU A 62 -6.89 6.73 2.10
C GLU A 62 -7.67 5.85 1.12
N LYS A 63 -7.00 5.03 0.30
CA LYS A 63 -7.67 4.07 -0.59
C LYS A 63 -8.41 2.96 0.14
N LEU A 64 -7.84 2.45 1.24
CA LEU A 64 -8.45 1.37 2.02
C LEU A 64 -9.62 1.86 2.87
N LEU A 65 -9.55 3.09 3.39
CA LEU A 65 -10.62 3.73 4.16
C LEU A 65 -11.70 4.32 3.25
N GLY A 66 -11.32 4.87 2.09
CA GLY A 66 -12.23 5.44 1.08
C GLY A 66 -13.15 4.41 0.44
N GLN A 67 -12.79 3.13 0.44
CA GLN A 67 -13.69 2.04 0.03
C GLN A 67 -14.90 1.85 0.97
N LYS A 68 -14.98 2.55 2.12
CA LYS A 68 -16.22 2.60 2.93
C LYS A 68 -17.32 3.47 2.31
N SER A 69 -17.05 4.21 1.24
CA SER A 69 -18.00 5.15 0.63
C SER A 69 -18.31 4.81 -0.83
N GLN A 70 -18.65 3.56 -1.15
CA GLN A 70 -19.49 3.32 -2.32
C GLN A 70 -20.35 2.06 -2.12
N LYS A 71 -21.51 2.30 -1.51
CA LYS A 71 -22.74 1.49 -1.47
C LYS A 71 -22.73 0.16 -0.70
#